data_AF-A0A1D1XFU9-F1
#
_entry.id   AF-A0A1D1XFU9-F1
#
_cell.length_a   1.000
_cell.length_b   1.000
_cell.length_c   1.000
_cell.angle_alpha   90.00
_cell.angle_beta   90.00
_cell.angle_gamma   90.00
#
_symmetry.space_group_name_H-M   'P 1'
#
loop_
_entity.id
_entity.type
_entity.pdbx_description
1 polymer ?
#
loop_
_entity_poly.entity_id
_entity_poly.type
_entity_poly.pdbx_seq_one_letter_code
_entity_poly.pdbx_strand_id
1 'polypeptide(L)'
;MGSRVDFDAPGRWCTTMLYSADGSRLFSCGTSKDGDSFLVEWNESEGSIKRTYSGFRKKSKAVVQFDITQNHFLAVGEDNQIKFWEVDNVNMLTSTDAEGGLPNLPRLRFNKEGSLLAVSTADHGFKILANAEGLRTLRAVDNRSFEALRAQFESAPIKASGAPMVASIPPNV
;
A
#
# COMPACT_ATOMS: atom_id res chain seq x y z
N MET A 1 23.74 28.00 -7.35
CA MET A 1 24.16 28.19 -5.95
C MET A 1 23.59 27.03 -5.16
N GLY A 2 24.40 26.00 -4.91
CA GLY A 2 23.95 24.82 -4.16
C GLY A 2 24.04 25.10 -2.68
N SER A 3 22.89 25.14 -2.00
CA SER A 3 22.85 25.09 -0.54
C SER A 3 23.29 23.68 -0.13
N ARG A 4 24.54 23.56 0.34
CA ARG A 4 25.09 22.33 0.91
C ARG A 4 24.69 22.27 2.38
N VAL A 5 23.44 21.91 2.60
CA VAL A 5 22.91 21.69 3.93
C VAL A 5 23.18 20.24 4.30
N ASP A 6 23.91 20.03 5.39
CA ASP A 6 24.14 18.71 5.96
C ASP A 6 22.94 18.32 6.84
N PHE A 7 22.38 17.13 6.62
CA PHE A 7 21.27 16.59 7.41
C PHE A 7 21.78 15.54 8.40
N ASP A 8 21.89 15.94 9.66
CA ASP A 8 22.37 15.07 10.74
C ASP A 8 21.23 14.19 11.27
N ALA A 9 20.99 13.06 10.61
CA ALA A 9 19.91 12.13 10.97
C ALA A 9 19.94 11.76 12.47
N PRO A 10 18.78 11.73 13.15
CA PRO A 10 18.69 11.35 14.55
C PRO A 10 19.45 10.03 14.83
N GLY A 11 20.30 10.05 15.86
CA GLY A 11 21.05 8.85 16.27
C GLY A 11 22.21 8.44 15.35
N ARG A 12 22.49 9.18 14.26
CA ARG A 12 23.64 8.97 13.35
C ARG A 12 23.82 7.51 12.93
N TRP A 13 22.72 6.88 12.51
CA TRP A 13 22.67 5.46 12.16
C TRP A 13 21.87 5.24 10.88
N CYS A 14 21.66 3.97 10.50
CA CYS A 14 20.94 3.59 9.29
C CYS A 14 19.61 4.33 9.15
N THR A 15 19.49 5.12 8.09
CA THR A 15 18.36 6.00 7.84
C THR A 15 17.95 5.90 6.38
N THR A 16 16.64 5.85 6.13
CA THR A 16 16.06 6.02 4.80
C THR A 16 15.49 7.43 4.71
N MET A 17 15.63 8.07 3.55
CA MET A 17 15.05 9.40 3.28
C MET A 17 14.09 9.30 2.10
N LEU A 18 12.95 9.99 2.18
CA LEU A 18 11.95 10.04 1.11
C LEU A 18 11.39 11.46 1.01
N TYR A 19 11.20 11.91 -0.22
CA TYR A 19 10.42 13.12 -0.50
C TYR A 19 8.94 12.79 -0.53
N SER A 20 8.12 13.77 -0.17
CA SER A 20 6.71 13.81 -0.54
C SER A 20 6.54 13.76 -2.06
N ALA A 21 5.37 13.34 -2.54
CA ALA A 21 5.12 13.13 -3.97
C ALA A 21 5.23 14.42 -4.81
N ASP A 22 4.96 15.57 -4.20
CA ASP A 22 5.15 16.90 -4.81
C ASP A 22 6.58 17.46 -4.66
N GLY A 23 7.47 16.74 -3.97
CA GLY A 23 8.85 17.16 -3.70
C GLY A 23 8.99 18.32 -2.72
N SER A 24 7.93 18.72 -2.00
CA SER A 24 7.97 19.89 -1.10
C SER A 24 8.44 19.58 0.32
N ARG A 25 8.47 18.31 0.72
CA ARG A 25 8.80 17.88 2.08
C ARG A 25 9.73 16.68 2.06
N LEU A 26 10.76 16.73 2.90
CA LEU A 26 11.72 15.66 3.09
C LEU A 26 11.51 14.98 4.44
N PHE A 27 11.39 13.67 4.41
CA PHE A 27 11.26 12.83 5.60
C PHE A 27 12.46 11.92 5.72
N SER A 28 12.82 11.61 6.97
CA SER A 28 13.74 10.52 7.24
C SER A 28 13.22 9.62 8.36
N CYS A 29 13.47 8.33 8.22
CA CYS A 29 13.07 7.32 9.17
C CYS A 29 14.20 6.32 9.34
N GLY A 30 14.42 5.88 10.57
CA GLY A 30 15.51 4.98 10.88
C GLY A 30 15.48 4.56 12.34
N THR A 31 16.53 3.87 12.74
CA THR A 31 16.71 3.38 14.11
C THR A 31 18.07 3.83 14.60
N SER A 32 18.13 4.47 15.76
CA SER A 32 19.38 4.93 16.37
C SER A 32 20.27 3.77 16.80
N LYS A 33 21.53 4.07 17.16
CA LYS A 33 22.47 3.09 17.74
C LYS A 33 21.92 2.41 19.00
N ASP A 34 21.12 3.12 19.78
CA ASP A 34 20.53 2.62 21.02
C ASP A 34 19.22 1.83 20.78
N GLY A 35 18.82 1.70 19.51
CA GLY A 35 17.61 0.99 19.09
C GLY A 35 16.35 1.85 19.11
N ASP A 36 16.46 3.18 19.22
CA ASP A 36 15.27 4.03 19.21
C ASP A 36 14.88 4.37 17.76
N SER A 37 13.70 3.92 17.35
CA SER A 37 13.14 4.25 16.05
C SER A 37 12.71 5.71 16.02
N PHE A 38 12.89 6.37 14.88
CA PHE A 38 12.47 7.75 14.66
C PHE A 38 11.86 7.93 13.28
N LEU A 39 11.02 8.95 13.17
CA LEU A 39 10.52 9.51 11.93
C LEU A 39 10.53 11.03 12.11
N VAL A 40 11.16 11.74 11.18
CA VAL A 40 11.30 13.19 11.22
C VAL A 40 11.03 13.80 9.86
N GLU A 41 10.57 15.05 9.87
CA GLU A 41 10.51 15.93 8.71
C GLU A 41 11.61 16.99 8.83
N TRP A 42 12.25 17.30 7.71
CA TRP A 42 13.32 18.29 7.64
C TRP A 42 12.84 19.65 7.14
N ASN A 43 13.45 20.70 7.67
CA ASN A 43 13.50 21.98 6.99
C ASN A 43 14.68 21.94 6.01
N GLU A 44 14.41 21.79 4.72
CA GLU A 44 15.47 21.67 3.70
C GLU A 44 16.37 22.90 3.61
N SER A 45 15.82 24.09 3.87
CA SER A 45 16.59 25.33 3.76
C SER A 45 17.59 25.51 4.90
N GLU A 46 17.27 24.96 6.08
CA GLU A 46 18.06 25.13 7.31
C GLU A 46 18.84 23.87 7.72
N GLY A 47 18.44 22.69 7.24
CA GLY A 47 19.02 21.41 7.68
C GLY A 47 18.57 20.97 9.05
N SER A 48 17.61 21.69 9.63
CA SER A 48 17.08 21.44 10.95
C SER A 48 15.89 20.47 10.89
N ILE A 49 15.65 19.78 11.99
CA ILE A 49 14.44 18.96 12.14
C ILE A 49 13.26 19.91 12.33
N LYS A 50 12.30 19.86 11.40
CA LYS A 50 11.05 20.63 11.45
C LYS A 50 10.01 19.95 12.33
N ARG A 51 9.88 18.61 12.22
CA ARG A 51 8.94 17.81 13.02
C ARG A 51 9.55 16.48 13.42
N THR A 52 9.19 16.00 14.61
CA THR A 52 9.50 14.66 15.11
C THR A 52 8.21 13.94 15.43
N TYR A 53 7.98 12.79 14.82
CA TYR A 53 6.75 12.00 15.01
C TYR A 53 6.91 11.07 16.21
N SER A 54 5.86 10.99 17.04
CA SER A 54 5.80 10.20 18.27
C SER A 54 5.02 8.91 18.06
N GLY A 55 5.17 7.93 18.97
CA GLY A 55 4.43 6.66 18.96
C GLY A 55 5.25 5.42 18.60
N PHE A 56 6.56 5.58 18.40
CA PHE A 56 7.51 4.47 18.25
C PHE A 56 7.73 3.74 19.57
N ARG A 57 8.08 2.44 19.49
CA ARG A 57 8.61 1.73 20.66
C ARG A 57 10.09 2.05 20.85
N LYS A 58 10.53 1.95 22.10
CA LYS A 58 11.95 1.98 22.45
C LYS A 58 12.58 0.61 22.19
N LYS A 59 13.87 0.59 21.81
CA LYS A 59 14.69 -0.62 21.65
C LYS A 59 14.27 -1.57 20.51
N SER A 60 13.93 -1.02 19.35
CA SER A 60 13.90 -1.77 18.10
C SER A 60 15.31 -2.29 17.75
N LYS A 61 15.42 -3.56 17.40
CA LYS A 61 16.71 -4.20 17.08
C LYS A 61 17.15 -4.01 15.64
N ALA A 62 16.36 -3.35 14.81
CA ALA A 62 16.61 -3.30 13.39
C ALA A 62 16.00 -2.06 12.72
N VAL A 63 16.39 -1.82 11.47
CA VAL A 63 16.09 -0.58 10.74
C VAL A 63 14.64 -0.62 10.25
N VAL A 64 13.83 0.30 10.75
CA VAL A 64 12.44 0.48 10.31
C VAL A 64 12.38 0.94 8.85
N GLN A 65 11.30 0.56 8.17
CA GLN A 65 11.01 0.98 6.79
C GLN A 65 9.76 1.83 6.79
N PHE A 66 9.72 2.85 5.95
CA PHE A 66 8.56 3.71 5.82
C PHE A 66 8.24 4.02 4.36
N ASP A 67 7.02 4.49 4.16
CA ASP A 67 6.58 5.09 2.91
C ASP A 67 5.55 6.20 3.18
N ILE A 68 5.33 7.05 2.18
CA ILE A 68 4.41 8.18 2.24
C ILE A 68 3.39 8.09 1.09
N THR A 69 2.10 8.15 1.40
CA THR A 69 1.04 8.36 0.39
C THR A 69 1.16 9.77 -0.16
N GLN A 70 0.64 10.09 -1.36
CA GLN A 70 0.58 11.41 -2.01
C GLN A 70 0.32 12.62 -1.06
N ASN A 71 1.27 12.92 -0.21
CA ASN A 71 1.36 13.95 0.82
C ASN A 71 0.37 13.88 1.99
N HIS A 72 -0.29 12.75 2.24
CA HIS A 72 -1.32 12.67 3.29
C HIS A 72 -0.92 11.84 4.51
N PHE A 73 -0.42 10.62 4.27
CA PHE A 73 -0.15 9.67 5.34
C PHE A 73 1.26 9.10 5.24
N LEU A 74 1.90 8.96 6.39
CA LEU A 74 3.12 8.18 6.57
C LEU A 74 2.73 6.81 7.12
N ALA A 75 3.37 5.76 6.61
CA ALA A 75 3.26 4.42 7.17
C ALA A 75 4.67 3.91 7.52
N VAL A 76 4.83 3.38 8.74
CA VAL A 76 6.10 2.79 9.21
C VAL A 76 5.87 1.36 9.66
N GLY A 77 6.76 0.46 9.22
CA GLY A 77 6.79 -0.93 9.62
C GLY A 77 7.73 -1.14 10.80
N GLU A 78 7.17 -1.48 11.96
CA GLU A 78 7.92 -1.66 13.22
C GLU A 78 7.24 -2.72 14.10
N ASP A 79 8.02 -3.66 14.64
CA ASP A 79 7.60 -4.61 15.69
C ASP A 79 6.35 -5.42 15.31
N ASN A 80 6.36 -6.01 14.11
CA ASN A 80 5.25 -6.78 13.54
C ASN A 80 3.96 -5.95 13.34
N GLN A 81 4.08 -4.62 13.35
CA GLN A 81 2.97 -3.69 13.18
C GLN A 81 3.26 -2.73 12.02
N ILE A 82 2.18 -2.16 11.51
CA ILE A 82 2.21 -0.99 10.65
C ILE A 82 1.61 0.15 11.45
N LYS A 83 2.34 1.25 11.57
CA LYS A 83 1.90 2.47 12.26
C LYS A 83 1.64 3.55 11.22
N PHE A 84 0.62 4.38 11.47
CA PHE A 84 0.20 5.43 10.55
C PHE A 84 0.19 6.79 11.23
N TRP A 85 0.56 7.82 10.46
CA TRP A 85 0.48 9.23 10.84
C TRP A 85 -0.13 10.01 9.70
N GLU A 86 -0.86 11.07 10.03
CA GLU A 86 -1.07 12.17 9.09
C GLU A 86 0.20 13.01 9.03
N VAL A 87 0.57 13.47 7.85
CA VAL A 87 1.88 14.10 7.66
C VAL A 87 1.96 15.44 8.42
N ASP A 88 0.84 16.08 8.76
CA ASP A 88 0.83 17.31 9.59
C ASP A 88 0.54 17.07 11.08
N ASN A 89 0.35 15.81 11.50
CA ASN A 89 0.13 15.45 12.89
C ASN A 89 1.29 14.58 13.42
N VAL A 90 2.00 15.10 14.41
CA VAL A 90 3.14 14.40 15.03
C VAL A 90 2.71 13.17 15.84
N ASN A 91 1.45 13.08 16.25
CA ASN A 91 0.94 11.96 17.02
C ASN A 91 0.51 10.82 16.10
N MET A 92 0.83 9.59 16.50
CA MET A 92 0.41 8.39 15.78
C MET A 92 -1.12 8.33 15.69
N LEU A 93 -1.63 8.18 14.48
CA LEU A 93 -3.06 8.08 14.22
C LEU A 93 -3.60 6.71 14.62
N THR A 94 -2.93 5.64 14.17
CA THR A 94 -3.35 4.26 14.43
C THR A 94 -2.23 3.27 14.13
N SER A 95 -2.43 2.00 14.51
CA SER A 95 -1.57 0.88 14.13
C SER A 95 -2.37 -0.40 13.87
N THR A 96 -1.83 -1.30 13.07
CA THR A 96 -2.43 -2.61 12.75
C THR A 96 -1.36 -3.69 12.60
N ASP A 97 -1.70 -4.91 12.99
CA ASP A 97 -0.90 -6.12 12.76
C ASP A 97 -1.24 -6.81 11.44
N ALA A 98 -2.13 -6.20 10.63
CA ALA A 98 -2.64 -6.75 9.39
C ALA A 98 -3.21 -8.19 9.52
N GLU A 99 -3.92 -8.48 10.61
CA GLU A 99 -4.46 -9.81 10.94
C GLU A 99 -3.34 -10.84 11.22
N GLY A 100 -2.19 -10.36 11.69
CA GLY A 100 -1.00 -11.15 11.96
C GLY A 100 -0.20 -11.51 10.71
N GLY A 101 0.89 -12.27 10.91
CA GLY A 101 1.76 -12.73 9.82
C GLY A 101 2.71 -11.68 9.25
N LEU A 102 2.79 -10.49 9.86
CA LEU A 102 3.85 -9.54 9.56
C LEU A 102 5.17 -9.99 10.19
N PRO A 103 6.31 -9.84 9.50
CA PRO A 103 7.63 -10.04 10.12
C PRO A 103 7.90 -8.90 11.11
N ASN A 104 8.95 -9.04 11.94
CA ASN A 104 9.33 -7.99 12.91
C ASN A 104 9.53 -6.61 12.22
N LEU A 105 10.09 -6.62 11.01
CA LEU A 105 10.25 -5.43 10.18
C LEU A 105 9.53 -5.59 8.84
N PRO A 106 8.24 -5.25 8.75
CA PRO A 106 7.53 -5.30 7.48
C PRO A 106 8.05 -4.20 6.55
N ARG A 107 8.33 -4.56 5.29
CA ARG A 107 8.55 -3.59 4.20
C ARG A 107 7.22 -3.13 3.67
N LEU A 108 7.12 -1.83 3.37
CA LEU A 108 5.89 -1.16 3.00
C LEU A 108 6.07 -0.39 1.70
N ARG A 109 5.08 -0.45 0.80
CA ARG A 109 4.97 0.41 -0.37
C ARG A 109 3.53 0.79 -0.70
N PHE A 110 3.24 2.08 -0.73
CA PHE A 110 1.97 2.58 -1.25
C PHE A 110 1.94 2.45 -2.78
N ASN A 111 0.75 2.21 -3.32
CA ASN A 111 0.53 2.47 -4.73
C ASN A 111 0.54 3.98 -5.00
N LYS A 112 0.64 4.34 -6.28
CA LYS A 112 0.66 5.74 -6.71
C LYS A 112 -0.52 6.51 -6.13
N GLU A 113 -1.72 5.95 -6.15
CA GLU A 113 -2.97 6.58 -5.70
C GLU A 113 -3.09 6.70 -4.17
N GLY A 114 -2.23 6.04 -3.39
CA GLY A 114 -2.30 6.03 -1.92
C GLY A 114 -3.49 5.24 -1.35
N SER A 115 -4.19 4.47 -2.20
CA SER A 115 -5.37 3.69 -1.84
C SER A 115 -5.06 2.25 -1.42
N LEU A 116 -3.88 1.74 -1.80
CA LEU A 116 -3.39 0.40 -1.52
C LEU A 116 -1.99 0.47 -0.90
N LEU A 117 -1.72 -0.42 0.05
CA LEU A 117 -0.42 -0.59 0.70
C LEU A 117 0.02 -2.04 0.58
N ALA A 118 1.12 -2.28 -0.12
CA ALA A 118 1.78 -3.58 -0.16
C ALA A 118 2.70 -3.75 1.06
N VAL A 119 2.59 -4.91 1.71
CA VAL A 119 3.28 -5.21 2.97
C VAL A 119 3.91 -6.60 2.90
N SER A 120 5.20 -6.73 3.19
CA SER A 120 5.85 -8.06 3.25
C SER A 120 5.33 -8.88 4.43
N THR A 121 5.19 -10.19 4.24
CA THR A 121 4.77 -11.14 5.30
C THR A 121 5.92 -12.04 5.76
N ALA A 122 5.75 -12.68 6.91
CA ALA A 122 6.76 -13.54 7.55
C ALA A 122 7.01 -14.84 6.76
N ASP A 123 6.05 -15.26 5.93
CA ASP A 123 6.12 -16.43 5.04
C ASP A 123 6.72 -16.09 3.65
N HIS A 124 7.46 -14.98 3.54
CA HIS A 124 8.10 -14.50 2.32
C HIS A 124 7.14 -14.04 1.21
N GLY A 125 5.86 -13.87 1.52
CA GLY A 125 4.86 -13.29 0.63
C GLY A 125 4.67 -11.78 0.82
N PHE A 126 3.50 -11.31 0.37
CA PHE A 126 3.00 -9.97 0.66
C PHE A 126 1.49 -9.95 0.84
N LYS A 127 1.01 -8.99 1.64
CA LYS A 127 -0.41 -8.61 1.78
C LYS A 127 -0.64 -7.27 1.10
N ILE A 128 -1.86 -7.06 0.59
CA ILE A 128 -2.33 -5.76 0.12
C ILE A 128 -3.39 -5.26 1.09
N LEU A 129 -3.12 -4.13 1.75
CA LEU A 129 -4.10 -3.42 2.57
C LEU A 129 -4.77 -2.34 1.73
N ALA A 130 -6.09 -2.25 1.80
CA ALA A 130 -6.86 -1.28 1.05
C ALA A 130 -7.61 -0.35 2.00
N ASN A 131 -7.55 0.95 1.72
CA ASN A 131 -8.44 1.91 2.37
C ASN A 131 -9.85 1.86 1.74
N ALA A 132 -10.76 2.72 2.19
CA ALA A 132 -12.12 2.77 1.67
C ALA A 132 -12.19 3.03 0.15
N GLU A 133 -11.23 3.76 -0.42
CA GLU A 133 -11.13 3.98 -1.87
C GLU A 133 -10.58 2.77 -2.63
N GLY A 134 -9.54 2.14 -2.09
CA GLY A 134 -8.97 0.91 -2.63
C GLY A 134 -10.03 -0.20 -2.69
N LEU A 135 -10.81 -0.36 -1.62
CA LEU A 135 -11.90 -1.33 -1.56
C LEU A 135 -13.01 -1.05 -2.59
N ARG A 136 -13.39 0.22 -2.77
CA ARG A 136 -14.35 0.61 -3.82
C ARG A 136 -13.84 0.26 -5.22
N THR A 137 -12.56 0.53 -5.47
CA THR A 137 -11.92 0.27 -6.77
C THR A 137 -11.82 -1.23 -7.05
N LEU A 138 -11.36 -2.03 -6.07
CA LEU A 138 -11.26 -3.48 -6.19
C LEU A 138 -12.63 -4.11 -6.48
N ARG A 139 -13.68 -3.72 -5.74
CA ARG A 139 -15.05 -4.21 -5.99
C ARG A 139 -15.59 -3.85 -7.37
N ALA A 140 -15.29 -2.65 -7.87
CA ALA A 140 -15.71 -2.23 -9.20
C ALA A 140 -15.02 -3.05 -10.30
N VAL A 141 -13.75 -3.44 -10.10
CA VAL A 141 -13.02 -4.32 -11.01
C VAL A 141 -13.59 -5.74 -10.98
N ASP A 142 -13.88 -6.29 -9.81
CA ASP A 142 -14.47 -7.63 -9.68
C ASP A 142 -15.85 -7.73 -10.33
N ASN A 143 -16.70 -6.71 -10.19
CA ASN A 143 -17.99 -6.68 -10.87
C ASN A 143 -17.83 -6.63 -12.40
N ARG A 144 -16.88 -5.83 -12.92
CA ARG A 144 -16.60 -5.74 -14.36
C ARG A 144 -15.97 -7.00 -14.92
N SER A 145 -15.07 -7.65 -14.18
CA SER A 145 -14.45 -8.91 -14.62
C SER A 145 -15.49 -10.03 -14.66
N PHE A 146 -16.40 -10.07 -13.69
CA PHE A 146 -17.52 -11.01 -13.67
C PHE A 146 -18.52 -10.75 -14.81
N GLU A 147 -18.90 -9.50 -15.08
CA GLU A 147 -19.77 -9.15 -16.22
C GLU A 147 -19.12 -9.44 -17.58
N ALA A 148 -17.82 -9.15 -17.73
CA ALA A 148 -17.08 -9.43 -18.96
C ALA A 148 -16.94 -10.94 -19.21
N LEU A 149 -16.68 -11.74 -18.17
CA LEU A 149 -16.69 -13.20 -18.26
C LEU A 149 -18.09 -13.72 -18.60
N ARG A 150 -19.15 -13.18 -17.99
CA ARG A 150 -20.53 -13.56 -18.29
C ARG A 150 -20.91 -13.24 -19.74
N ALA A 151 -20.53 -12.08 -20.26
CA ALA A 151 -20.75 -11.70 -21.65
C ALA A 151 -20.00 -12.62 -22.64
N GLN A 152 -18.83 -13.14 -22.26
CA GLN A 152 -18.11 -14.15 -23.05
C GLN A 152 -18.80 -15.52 -23.07
N PHE A 153 -19.55 -15.87 -22.03
CA PHE A 153 -20.31 -17.12 -21.95
C PHE A 153 -21.74 -17.02 -22.52
N GLU A 154 -22.34 -15.83 -22.59
CA GLU A 154 -23.65 -15.60 -23.21
C GLU A 154 -23.57 -15.34 -24.72
N SER A 155 -22.36 -15.17 -25.30
CA SER A 155 -22.19 -14.98 -26.75
C SER A 155 -22.12 -16.29 -27.55
N ALA A 156 -23.19 -17.07 -27.54
CA ALA A 156 -23.48 -18.03 -28.61
C ALA A 156 -25.00 -18.26 -28.72
N PRO A 157 -25.72 -17.56 -29.61
CA PRO A 157 -27.02 -18.03 -30.03
C PRO A 157 -26.79 -19.30 -30.85
N ILE A 158 -27.23 -20.44 -30.32
CA ILE A 158 -27.35 -21.68 -31.10
C ILE A 158 -28.32 -21.38 -32.24
N LYS A 159 -27.80 -21.16 -33.45
CA LYS A 159 -28.62 -21.14 -34.66
C LYS A 159 -29.17 -22.55 -34.89
N ALA A 160 -30.41 -22.79 -34.49
CA ALA A 160 -31.20 -23.89 -35.03
C ALA A 160 -31.52 -23.56 -36.50
N SER A 161 -30.76 -24.13 -37.43
CA SER A 161 -31.09 -24.12 -38.86
C SER A 161 -32.13 -25.22 -39.13
N GLY A 162 -33.23 -24.85 -39.82
CA GLY A 162 -34.44 -25.64 -40.06
C GLY A 162 -34.27 -26.95 -40.86
N ALA A 163 -35.32 -27.71 -41.19
CA ALA A 163 -36.77 -27.50 -41.22
C ALA A 163 -37.48 -28.88 -41.09
N PRO A 164 -38.82 -28.97 -40.93
CA PRO A 164 -39.50 -30.25 -40.74
C PRO A 164 -39.66 -30.98 -42.08
N MET A 165 -39.29 -32.26 -42.14
CA MET A 165 -39.75 -33.15 -43.21
C MET A 165 -40.89 -34.00 -42.68
N VAL A 166 -42.11 -33.58 -42.99
CA VAL A 166 -43.29 -34.45 -42.96
C VAL A 166 -43.27 -35.25 -44.25
N ALA A 167 -42.93 -36.54 -44.16
CA ALA A 167 -43.23 -37.49 -45.22
C ALA A 167 -44.51 -38.23 -44.83
N SER A 168 -45.55 -38.09 -45.63
CA SER A 168 -46.82 -38.75 -45.44
C SER A 168 -47.25 -39.48 -46.73
N ILE A 169 -47.85 -40.65 -46.51
CA ILE A 169 -48.84 -41.40 -47.35
C ILE A 169 -48.22 -42.35 -48.42
N PRO A 170 -48.79 -43.55 -48.75
CA PRO A 170 -50.11 -44.15 -48.40
C PRO A 170 -50.12 -45.60 -47.82
N PRO A 171 -51.32 -46.16 -47.55
CA PRO A 171 -51.54 -47.48 -46.95
C PRO A 171 -51.88 -48.61 -47.94
N ASN A 172 -51.85 -49.85 -47.40
CA ASN A 172 -52.49 -51.12 -47.81
C ASN A 172 -51.84 -51.94 -48.94
N VAL A 173 -51.41 -53.19 -48.63
CA VAL A 173 -52.21 -54.44 -48.63
C VAL A 173 -51.66 -55.36 -47.53
#